data_AF-A0A7C5D4P6-F1
#
_entry.id   AF-A0A7C5D4P6-F1
#
_cell.length_a   1.000
_cell.length_b   1.000
_cell.length_c   1.000
_cell.angle_alpha   90.00
_cell.angle_beta   90.00
_cell.angle_gamma   90.00
#
_symmetry.space_group_name_H-M   'P 1'
#
loop_
_entity.id
_entity.type
_entity.pdbx_description
1 polymer ?
#
loop_
_entity_poly.entity_id
_entity_poly.type
_entity_poly.pdbx_seq_one_letter_code
_entity_poly.pdbx_strand_id
1 'polypeptide(L)'
;MSQLRGKLTNITHNSMLHLLEFGLKGQSVTLLTLELHRTMTLAESYELCVKSTDIALAKDFSGTLSILNQLQATVVSIDCQELL
;
A
#
# COMPACT_ATOMS: atom_id res chain seq x y z
N MET A 1 -0.37 -12.16 5.30
CA MET A 1 0.26 -11.26 4.30
C MET A 1 -0.79 -10.93 3.27
N SER A 2 -0.97 -9.66 2.92
CA SER A 2 -1.84 -9.24 1.81
C SER A 2 -0.98 -8.82 0.62
N GLN A 3 -1.44 -9.15 -0.58
CA GLN A 3 -0.76 -8.87 -1.84
C GLN A 3 -1.65 -8.00 -2.72
N LEU A 4 -1.08 -6.93 -3.28
CA LEU A 4 -1.75 -6.04 -4.22
C LEU A 4 -0.92 -5.95 -5.49
N ARG A 5 -1.55 -6.06 -6.66
CA ARG A 5 -0.87 -5.81 -7.94
C ARG A 5 -1.10 -4.37 -8.36
N GLY A 6 -0.02 -3.60 -8.50
CA GLY A 6 -0.07 -2.19 -8.87
C GLY A 6 0.92 -1.84 -9.97
N LYS A 7 0.57 -0.85 -10.79
CA LYS A 7 1.44 -0.30 -11.83
C LYS A 7 2.23 0.86 -11.26
N LEU A 8 3.56 0.85 -11.36
CA LEU A 8 4.39 1.98 -10.93
C LEU A 8 4.10 3.18 -11.83
N THR A 9 3.51 4.24 -11.27
CA THR A 9 3.07 5.43 -12.01
C THR A 9 4.00 6.61 -11.80
N ASN A 10 4.67 6.70 -10.65
CA ASN A 10 5.56 7.81 -10.35
C ASN A 10 6.71 7.40 -9.42
N ILE A 11 7.84 8.08 -9.56
CA ILE A 11 9.01 7.96 -8.70
C ILE A 11 9.46 9.38 -8.37
N THR A 12 9.29 9.80 -7.12
CA THR A 12 9.81 11.06 -6.62
C THR A 12 11.03 10.78 -5.75
N HIS A 13 12.13 11.50 -6.00
CA HIS A 13 13.34 11.40 -5.20
C HIS A 13 13.51 12.66 -4.36
N ASN A 14 13.76 12.48 -3.07
CA ASN A 14 14.20 13.55 -2.18
C ASN A 14 15.40 13.05 -1.37
N SER A 15 16.60 13.52 -1.75
CA SER A 15 17.92 13.42 -1.09
C SER A 15 18.33 12.06 -0.48
N MET A 16 17.52 11.48 0.40
CA MET A 16 17.75 10.20 1.08
C MET A 16 16.62 9.17 0.87
N LEU A 17 15.50 9.56 0.26
CA LEU A 17 14.31 8.73 0.14
C LEU A 17 13.72 8.78 -1.27
N HIS A 18 13.18 7.64 -1.68
CA HIS A 18 12.35 7.51 -2.86
C HIS A 18 10.91 7.27 -2.44
N LEU A 19 10.02 8.07 -3.00
CA LEU A 19 8.58 7.93 -2.89
C LEU A 19 8.06 7.36 -4.20
N LEU A 20 7.51 6.15 -4.13
CA LEU A 20 7.05 5.37 -5.27
C LEU A 20 5.52 5.31 -5.23
N GLU A 21 4.87 5.74 -6.29
CA GLU A 21 3.41 5.69 -6.39
C GLU A 21 3.00 4.57 -7.32
N PHE A 22 2.06 3.75 -6.87
CA PHE A 22 1.50 2.64 -7.64
C PHE A 22 0.01 2.86 -7.84
N GLY A 23 -0.39 2.87 -9.10
CA GLY A 23 -1.81 2.83 -9.49
C GLY A 23 -2.40 1.44 -9.29
N LEU A 24 -3.52 1.39 -8.59
CA LEU A 24 -4.42 0.25 -8.45
C LEU A 24 -5.72 0.52 -9.24
N LYS A 25 -6.67 -0.44 -9.24
CA LYS A 25 -8.00 -0.22 -9.85
C LYS A 25 -8.76 0.88 -9.11
N GLY A 26 -8.65 2.12 -9.60
CA GLY A 26 -9.35 3.30 -9.08
C GLY A 26 -8.80 3.89 -7.78
N GLN A 27 -7.66 3.39 -7.30
CA GLN A 27 -6.99 3.84 -6.08
C GLN A 27 -5.48 3.89 -6.32
N SER A 28 -4.72 4.49 -5.42
CA SER A 28 -3.26 4.46 -5.46
C SER A 28 -2.69 4.13 -4.10
N VAL A 29 -1.47 3.62 -4.10
CA VAL A 29 -0.66 3.45 -2.90
C VAL A 29 0.71 4.03 -3.10
N THR A 30 1.26 4.55 -2.03
CA THR A 30 2.57 5.16 -1.98
C THR A 30 3.49 4.34 -1.08
N LEU A 31 4.67 4.01 -1.58
CA LEU A 31 5.71 3.31 -0.86
C LEU A 31 6.91 4.23 -0.69
N LEU A 32 7.48 4.22 0.52
CA LEU A 32 8.70 4.94 0.84
C LEU A 32 9.85 3.92 0.92
N THR A 33 10.95 4.19 0.24
CA THR A 33 12.16 3.35 0.32
C THR A 33 13.41 4.22 0.37
N LEU A 34 14.45 3.75 1.06
CA LEU A 34 15.77 4.37 1.07
C LEU A 34 16.50 4.15 -0.25
N GLU A 35 16.28 2.98 -0.88
CA GLU A 35 16.94 2.59 -2.11
C GLU A 35 15.91 2.13 -3.13
N LEU A 36 16.05 2.64 -4.36
CA LEU A 36 15.28 2.16 -5.50
C LEU A 36 16.05 1.03 -6.19
N HIS A 37 15.41 -0.12 -6.34
CA HIS A 37 16.01 -1.24 -7.04
C HIS A 37 16.23 -0.89 -8.53
N ARG A 38 17.41 -1.19 -9.06
CA ARG A 38 17.85 -0.75 -10.41
C ARG A 38 16.96 -1.23 -11.56
N THR A 39 16.21 -2.30 -11.33
CA THR A 39 15.30 -2.89 -12.34
C THR A 39 13.90 -2.31 -12.28
N MET A 40 13.59 -1.41 -11.34
CA MET A 40 12.26 -0.83 -11.25
C MET A 40 12.09 0.27 -12.31
N THR A 41 11.06 0.15 -13.12
CA THR A 41 10.77 1.07 -14.22
C THR A 41 9.32 1.55 -14.17
N LEU A 42 9.11 2.77 -14.66
CA LEU A 42 7.78 3.33 -14.78
C LEU A 42 6.93 2.47 -15.72
N ALA A 43 5.62 2.46 -15.45
CA ALA A 43 4.61 1.71 -16.18
C ALA A 43 4.69 0.17 -16.11
N GLU A 44 5.66 -0.39 -15.40
CA GLU A 44 5.65 -1.83 -15.07
C GLU A 44 4.72 -2.14 -13.89
N SER A 45 4.26 -3.39 -13.83
CA SER A 45 3.41 -3.90 -12.75
C SER A 45 4.23 -4.67 -11.73
N TYR A 46 4.03 -4.36 -10.46
CA TYR A 46 4.71 -5.00 -9.35
C TYR A 46 3.70 -5.58 -8.37
N GLU A 47 4.15 -6.58 -7.62
CA GLU A 47 3.44 -7.11 -6.46
C GLU A 47 3.87 -6.35 -5.22
N LEU A 48 2.89 -5.78 -4.51
CA LEU A 48 3.07 -5.04 -3.28
C LEU A 48 2.61 -5.92 -2.13
N CYS A 49 3.52 -6.22 -1.21
CA CYS A 49 3.27 -7.09 -0.08
C CYS A 49 3.18 -6.27 1.21
N VAL A 50 2.12 -6.48 1.99
CA VAL A 50 1.95 -5.87 3.31
C VAL A 50 1.64 -6.95 4.34
N LYS A 51 2.20 -6.81 5.55
CA LYS A 51 1.89 -7.72 6.65
C LYS A 51 0.46 -7.47 7.12
N SER A 52 -0.26 -8.54 7.43
CA SER A 52 -1.64 -8.41 7.91
C SER A 52 -1.71 -7.64 9.24
N THR A 53 -0.66 -7.69 10.05
CA THR A 53 -0.51 -6.92 11.30
C THR A 53 -0.34 -5.42 11.09
N ASP A 54 0.01 -4.99 9.88
CA ASP A 54 0.28 -3.58 9.54
C ASP A 54 -0.93 -2.93 8.84
N ILE A 55 -2.06 -3.64 8.78
CA ILE A 55 -3.32 -3.16 8.22
C ILE A 55 -4.27 -2.82 9.37
N ALA A 56 -4.68 -1.56 9.44
CA ALA A 56 -5.78 -1.13 10.28
C ALA A 56 -7.08 -1.08 9.46
N LEU A 57 -8.19 -1.54 10.06
CA LEU A 57 -9.53 -1.39 9.51
C LEU A 57 -10.23 -0.27 10.27
N ALA A 58 -10.83 0.66 9.53
CA ALA A 58 -11.59 1.76 10.10
C ALA A 58 -12.92 1.90 9.34
N LYS A 59 -14.01 2.12 10.09
CA LYS A 59 -15.34 2.41 9.57
C LYS A 59 -15.77 3.77 10.11
N ASP A 60 -16.30 4.63 9.23
CA ASP A 60 -16.81 5.96 9.57
C ASP A 60 -15.80 6.82 10.37
N PHE A 61 -14.51 6.67 10.05
CA PHE A 61 -13.45 7.39 10.74
C PHE A 61 -13.45 8.87 10.37
N SER A 62 -13.29 9.72 11.39
CA SER A 62 -13.07 11.16 11.24
C SER A 62 -11.85 11.58 12.07
N GLY A 63 -11.10 12.56 11.57
CA GLY A 63 -9.85 13.03 12.18
C GLY A 63 -8.64 12.80 11.29
N THR A 64 -7.44 12.90 11.86
CA THR A 64 -6.17 12.79 11.15
C THR A 64 -5.45 11.51 11.55
N LEU A 65 -5.04 10.71 10.55
CA LEU A 65 -4.17 9.55 10.74
C LEU A 65 -2.85 9.78 10.02
N SER A 66 -1.75 9.39 10.67
CA SER A 66 -0.44 9.31 10.04
C SER A 66 -0.27 7.97 9.30
N ILE A 67 -1.31 7.57 8.54
CA ILE A 67 -1.30 6.39 7.67
C ILE A 67 -1.42 6.91 6.24
N LEU A 68 -0.33 6.77 5.48
CA LEU A 68 -0.22 7.31 4.12
C LEU A 68 -1.17 6.62 3.14
N ASN A 69 -1.33 5.30 3.29
CA ASN A 69 -2.14 4.48 2.39
C ASN A 69 -3.51 4.20 3.01
N GLN A 70 -4.56 4.77 2.43
CA GLN A 70 -5.93 4.57 2.87
C GLN A 70 -6.74 4.05 1.68
N LEU A 71 -7.05 2.76 1.71
CA LEU A 71 -7.80 2.10 0.65
C LEU A 71 -9.25 1.92 1.07
N GLN A 72 -10.17 2.37 0.23
CA GLN A 72 -11.58 2.02 0.35
C GLN A 72 -11.78 0.57 -0.08
N ALA A 73 -12.42 -0.21 0.78
CA ALA A 73 -12.68 -1.61 0.56
C ALA A 73 -14.00 -2.03 1.21
N THR A 74 -14.54 -3.15 0.74
CA THR A 74 -15.71 -3.80 1.32
C THR A 74 -15.27 -5.08 2.01
N VAL A 75 -15.73 -5.28 3.25
CA VAL A 75 -15.52 -6.56 3.96
C VAL A 75 -16.33 -7.64 3.27
N VAL A 76 -15.67 -8.71 2.81
CA VAL A 76 -16.31 -9.85 2.13
C VAL A 76 -16.57 -11.01 3.08
N SER A 77 -15.65 -11.25 4.03
CA SER A 77 -15.75 -12.30 5.03
C SER A 77 -14.99 -11.89 6.29
N ILE A 78 -15.37 -12.48 7.42
CA ILE A 78 -14.65 -12.38 8.69
C ILE A 78 -14.55 -13.80 9.24
N ASP A 79 -13.34 -14.23 9.55
CA ASP A 79 -13.07 -15.48 10.25
C ASP A 79 -12.55 -15.14 11.65
N CYS A 80 -13.39 -15.33 12.66
CA CYS A 80 -13.02 -15.16 14.05
C CYS A 80 -12.51 -16.50 14.56
N GLN A 81 -11.22 -16.77 14.42
CA GLN A 81 -10.62 -17.91 15.10
C GLN A 81 -10.74 -17.71 16.61
N GLU A 82 -11.16 -18.75 17.32
CA GLU A 82 -11.09 -18.76 18.77
C GLU A 82 -9.61 -18.77 19.18
N LEU A 83 -9.25 -17.90 20.13
CA LEU A 83 -7.93 -17.95 20.77
C LEU A 83 -7.79 -19.33 21.43
N LEU A 84 -6.98 -20.21 20.86
CA LEU A 84 -6.56 -21.47 21.50
C LEU A 84 -5.54 -21.20 22.61
#